data_AF-A0A9D5ZWH3-F1
#
_entry.id   AF-A0A9D5ZWH3-F1
#
_cell.length_a   1.000
_cell.length_b   1.000
_cell.length_c   1.000
_cell.angle_alpha   90.00
_cell.angle_beta   90.00
_cell.angle_gamma   90.00
#
_symmetry.space_group_name_H-M   'P 1'
#
loop_
_entity.id
_entity.type
_entity.pdbx_description
1 polymer ?
#
loop_
_entity_poly.entity_id
_entity_poly.type
_entity_poly.pdbx_seq_one_letter_code
_entity_poly.pdbx_strand_id
1 'polypeptide(L)'
;MELDDKDTKFINRLIRRKIYFLIFSISSTLIGIALLIYHIINKDFNGPRFVLIVFILLSGRQNLRQYRISQLLTKVKPLIFINKQE
;
A
#
# COMPACT_ATOMS: atom_id res chain seq x y z
N MET A 1 -24.43 -11.67 4.24
CA MET A 1 -23.58 -11.97 3.07
C MET A 1 -22.58 -13.01 3.50
N GLU A 2 -22.78 -14.27 3.09
CA GLU A 2 -21.83 -15.35 3.37
C GLU A 2 -20.51 -15.09 2.63
N LEU A 3 -19.38 -15.26 3.33
CA LEU A 3 -18.06 -15.20 2.73
C LEU A 3 -17.78 -16.53 2.02
N ASP A 4 -17.64 -16.49 0.70
CA ASP A 4 -17.24 -17.63 -0.12
C ASP A 4 -15.82 -18.11 0.29
N ASP A 5 -15.53 -19.39 0.06
CA ASP A 5 -14.19 -19.95 0.31
C ASP A 5 -13.11 -19.24 -0.51
N LYS A 6 -13.49 -18.68 -1.67
CA LYS A 6 -12.61 -17.85 -2.51
C LYS A 6 -12.25 -16.53 -1.82
N ASP A 7 -13.21 -15.86 -1.20
CA ASP A 7 -12.99 -14.59 -0.48
C ASP A 7 -12.08 -14.81 0.73
N THR A 8 -12.28 -15.92 1.43
CA THR A 8 -11.48 -16.31 2.58
C THR A 8 -10.02 -16.58 2.19
N LYS A 9 -9.79 -17.27 1.07
CA LYS A 9 -8.44 -17.49 0.50
C LYS A 9 -7.80 -16.19 0.02
N PHE A 10 -8.59 -15.29 -0.58
CA PHE A 10 -8.11 -13.98 -1.03
C PHE A 10 -7.65 -13.12 0.16
N ILE A 11 -8.46 -13.02 1.22
CA ILE A 11 -8.13 -12.28 2.43
C ILE A 11 -6.85 -12.83 3.09
N ASN A 12 -6.73 -14.16 3.21
CA ASN A 12 -5.52 -14.78 3.76
C ASN A 12 -4.26 -14.49 2.93
N ARG A 13 -4.38 -14.48 1.60
CA ARG A 13 -3.28 -14.12 0.70
C ARG A 13 -2.89 -12.65 0.86
N LEU A 14 -3.87 -11.76 1.00
CA LEU A 14 -3.65 -10.33 1.23
C LEU A 14 -2.89 -10.09 2.56
N ILE A 15 -3.35 -10.74 3.63
CA ILE A 15 -2.74 -10.65 4.96
C ILE A 15 -1.28 -11.13 4.94
N ARG A 16 -0.99 -12.26 4.29
CA ARG A 16 0.38 -12.77 4.15
C ARG A 16 1.31 -11.80 3.44
N ARG A 17 0.81 -11.09 2.42
CA ARG A 17 1.61 -10.19 1.58
C ARG A 17 1.75 -8.76 2.12
N LYS A 18 1.23 -8.46 3.32
CA LYS A 18 1.28 -7.12 3.92
C LYS A 18 2.67 -6.49 3.95
N ILE A 19 3.71 -7.30 4.20
CA ILE A 19 5.11 -6.82 4.26
C ILE A 19 5.58 -6.28 2.91
N TYR A 20 5.19 -6.90 1.80
CA TYR A 20 5.57 -6.41 0.47
C TYR A 20 5.00 -5.02 0.19
N PHE A 21 3.73 -4.77 0.57
CA PHE A 21 3.14 -3.43 0.41
C PHE A 21 3.87 -2.37 1.24
N LEU A 22 4.34 -2.72 2.44
CA LEU A 22 5.15 -1.83 3.26
C LEU A 22 6.50 -1.52 2.59
N ILE A 23 7.20 -2.55 2.12
CA ILE A 23 8.50 -2.41 1.45
C ILE A 23 8.35 -1.52 0.22
N PHE A 24 7.39 -1.82 -0.66
CA PHE A 24 7.12 -1.01 -1.85
C PHE A 24 6.78 0.44 -1.49
N SER A 25 5.99 0.66 -0.45
CA SER A 25 5.67 2.01 0.03
C SER A 25 6.91 2.78 0.48
N ILE A 26 7.80 2.14 1.25
CA ILE A 26 9.01 2.78 1.76
C ILE A 26 9.98 3.07 0.61
N SER A 27 10.23 2.06 -0.24
CA SER A 27 11.13 2.19 -1.39
C SER A 27 10.68 3.28 -2.36
N SER A 28 9.39 3.30 -2.74
CA SER A 28 8.90 4.34 -3.65
C SER A 28 8.94 5.73 -3.01
N THR A 29 8.70 5.83 -1.70
CA THR A 29 8.78 7.12 -0.99
C THR A 29 10.22 7.63 -0.95
N LEU A 30 11.20 6.76 -0.63
CA LEU A 30 12.62 7.11 -0.64
C LEU A 30 13.08 7.57 -2.03
N ILE A 31 12.73 6.81 -3.07
CA ILE A 31 13.07 7.17 -4.46
C ILE A 31 12.42 8.50 -4.85
N GLY A 32 11.13 8.67 -4.54
CA GLY A 32 10.40 9.90 -4.84
C GLY A 32 11.02 11.13 -4.15
N ILE A 33 11.38 11.01 -2.87
CA ILE A 33 12.05 12.08 -2.12
C ILE A 33 13.43 12.39 -2.70
N ALA A 34 14.24 11.37 -2.99
CA ALA A 34 15.57 11.57 -3.57
C ALA A 34 15.50 12.30 -4.92
N LEU A 35 14.55 11.93 -5.78
CA LEU A 35 14.31 12.59 -7.05
C LEU A 35 13.78 14.03 -6.87
N LEU A 36 12.90 14.26 -5.89
CA LEU A 36 12.40 15.59 -5.57
C LEU A 36 13.54 16.52 -5.13
N ILE A 37 14.41 16.05 -4.23
CA ILE A 37 15.58 16.82 -3.76
C ILE A 37 16.49 17.14 -4.94
N TYR A 38 16.81 16.15 -5.78
CA TYR A 38 17.63 16.35 -6.97
C TYR A 38 17.02 17.37 -7.95
N HIS A 39 15.70 17.30 -8.17
CA HIS A 39 14.97 18.21 -9.05
C HIS A 39 15.00 19.66 -8.54
N ILE A 40 14.85 19.85 -7.21
CA ILE A 40 14.91 21.17 -6.57
C ILE A 40 16.34 21.75 -6.60
N ILE A 41 17.37 20.95 -6.28
CA ILE A 41 18.77 21.40 -6.26
C ILE A 41 19.20 21.85 -7.66
N ASN A 42 18.83 21.11 -8.69
CA ASN A 42 19.21 21.45 -10.07
C ASN A 42 18.33 22.54 -10.71
N LYS A 43 17.33 23.07 -9.99
CA LYS A 43 16.33 24.03 -10.51
C LYS A 43 15.73 23.57 -11.84
N ASP A 44 15.55 22.27 -12.00
CA ASP A 44 15.07 21.68 -13.24
C ASP A 44 13.55 21.83 -13.26
N PHE A 45 12.99 22.86 -13.89
CA PHE A 45 11.53 23.11 -13.89
C PHE A 45 10.77 22.27 -14.93
N ASN A 46 11.28 21.08 -15.25
CA ASN A 46 10.66 20.19 -16.22
C ASN A 46 9.36 19.59 -15.66
N GLY A 47 8.23 20.18 -16.03
CA GLY A 47 6.89 19.78 -15.59
C GLY A 47 6.61 18.27 -15.67
N PRO A 48 6.95 17.56 -16.76
CA PRO A 48 6.73 16.12 -16.86
C PRO A 48 7.50 15.30 -15.81
N ARG A 49 8.74 15.70 -15.49
CA ARG A 49 9.55 15.04 -14.46
C ARG A 49 8.95 15.23 -13.08
N PHE A 50 8.48 16.45 -12.79
CA PHE A 50 7.78 16.73 -11.54
C PHE A 50 6.53 15.85 -11.37
N VAL A 51 5.72 15.73 -12.42
CA VAL A 51 4.53 14.86 -12.44
C VAL A 51 4.90 13.40 -12.19
N LEU A 52 5.97 12.89 -12.80
CA LEU A 52 6.47 11.52 -12.54
C LEU A 52 6.89 11.32 -11.07
N ILE A 53 7.60 12.29 -10.49
CA ILE A 53 7.99 12.25 -9.08
C ILE A 53 6.75 12.20 -8.17
N VAL A 54 5.74 13.02 -8.47
CA VAL A 54 4.46 13.00 -7.74
C VAL A 54 3.76 11.65 -7.90
N PHE A 55 3.74 11.05 -9.09
CA PHE A 55 3.16 9.72 -9.31
C PHE A 55 3.87 8.63 -8.48
N ILE A 56 5.21 8.68 -8.39
CA ILE A 56 5.99 7.74 -7.58
C ILE A 56 5.61 7.87 -6.10
N LEU A 57 5.50 9.11 -5.59
CA LEU A 57 5.06 9.38 -4.22
C LEU A 57 3.61 8.93 -3.98
N LEU A 58 2.72 9.16 -4.95
CA LEU A 58 1.33 8.72 -4.89
C LEU A 58 1.22 7.19 -4.82
N SER A 59 2.02 6.48 -5.61
CA SER A 59 2.10 5.02 -5.58
C SER A 59 2.53 4.51 -4.20
N GLY A 60 3.50 5.19 -3.57
CA GLY A 60 3.87 4.92 -2.18
C GLY A 60 2.69 5.06 -1.21
N ARG A 61 1.94 6.15 -1.31
CA ARG A 61 0.73 6.35 -0.50
C ARG A 61 -0.33 5.27 -0.74
N GLN A 62 -0.53 4.83 -1.98
CA GLN A 62 -1.46 3.75 -2.32
C GLN A 62 -1.03 2.43 -1.66
N ASN A 63 0.25 2.10 -1.72
CA ASN A 63 0.81 0.91 -1.07
C ASN A 63 0.67 0.97 0.46
N LEU A 64 0.90 2.13 1.07
CA LEU A 64 0.67 2.36 2.51
C LEU A 64 -0.80 2.13 2.90
N ARG A 65 -1.74 2.58 2.05
CA ARG A 65 -3.17 2.36 2.27
C ARG A 65 -3.51 0.86 2.23
N GLN A 66 -2.97 0.12 1.26
CA GLN A 66 -3.17 -1.35 1.18
C GLN A 66 -2.58 -2.08 2.39
N TYR A 67 -1.45 -1.62 2.91
CA TYR A 67 -0.87 -2.13 4.15
C TYR A 67 -1.82 -1.91 5.35
N ARG A 68 -2.35 -0.70 5.54
CA ARG A 68 -3.30 -0.40 6.61
C ARG A 68 -4.57 -1.24 6.50
N ILE A 69 -5.12 -1.39 5.29
CA ILE A 69 -6.29 -2.25 5.06
C ILE A 69 -5.99 -3.70 5.41
N SER A 70 -4.83 -4.22 5.00
CA SER A 70 -4.39 -5.59 5.34
C SER A 70 -4.22 -5.80 6.85
N GLN A 71 -3.74 -4.78 7.58
CA GLN A 71 -3.66 -4.81 9.03
C GLN A 71 -5.06 -4.83 9.68
N LEU A 72 -5.97 -3.98 9.22
CA LEU A 72 -7.35 -3.96 9.72
C LEU A 72 -8.04 -5.31 9.47
N LEU A 73 -7.90 -5.87 8.26
CA LEU A 73 -8.39 -7.21 7.93
C LEU A 73 -7.81 -8.29 8.85
N THR A 74 -6.53 -8.18 9.21
CA THR A 74 -5.90 -9.11 10.17
C THR A 74 -6.58 -9.05 11.54
N LYS A 75 -6.95 -7.85 12.02
CA LYS A 75 -7.62 -7.65 13.32
C LYS A 75 -9.09 -8.06 13.30
N VAL A 76 -9.79 -7.85 12.18
CA VAL A 76 -11.23 -8.11 12.06
C VAL A 76 -11.50 -9.57 11.68
N LYS A 77 -10.55 -10.27 11.06
CA LYS A 77 -10.64 -11.71 10.77
C LYS A 77 -11.15 -12.55 11.96
N PRO A 78 -10.55 -12.51 13.16
CA PRO A 78 -11.06 -13.31 14.28
C PRO A 78 -12.51 -12.99 14.66
N LEU A 79 -12.93 -11.71 14.60
CA LEU A 79 -14.31 -11.31 14.91
C LEU A 79 -15.33 -11.87 13.90
N ILE A 80 -14.97 -11.89 12.62
CA ILE A 80 -15.81 -12.47 11.55
C ILE A 80 -15.94 -13.99 11.71
N PHE A 81 -14.88 -14.67 12.15
CA PHE A 81 -14.90 -16.12 12.36
C PHE A 81 -15.62 -16.55 13.64
N ILE A 82 -15.64 -15.70 14.68
CA ILE A 82 -16.40 -15.96 15.92
C ILE A 82 -17.91 -15.85 15.67
N ASN A 83 -18.36 -14.80 14.94
CA ASN A 83 -19.76 -14.62 14.57
C ASN A 83 -20.29 -15.63 13.52
N LYS A 84 -19.47 -16.61 13.13
CA LYS A 84 -19.84 -17.73 12.24
C LYS A 84 -20.13 -19.01 13.02
N GLN A 85 -19.80 -19.06 14.32
CA GLN A 85 -19.95 -20.24 15.19
C GLN A 85 -21.20 -20.18 16.08
N GLU A 86 -21.90 -19.04 16.10
CA GLU A 86 -23.27 -18.88 16.64
C GLU A 86 -24.28 -18.91 15.49
#